data_AF-A0A6P0T4P3-F1
#
_entry.id   AF-A0A6P0T4P3-F1
#
_cell.length_a   1.000
_cell.length_b   1.000
_cell.length_c   1.000
_cell.angle_alpha   90.00
_cell.angle_beta   90.00
_cell.angle_gamma   90.00
#
_symmetry.space_group_name_H-M   'P 1'
#
loop_
_entity.id
_entity.type
_entity.pdbx_description
1 polymer ?
#
loop_
_entity_poly.entity_id
_entity_poly.type
_entity_poly.pdbx_seq_one_letter_code
_entity_poly.pdbx_strand_id
1 'polypeptide(L)'
;MNTLTLAKIAQYRSMLSDSEEALLALEMLEDCEGDLEDAAISIALQVGQEPDRSDLWLDGLAKRWRTVICDHSVYAALEQSELKKAIALFTEQTPLPSKLAVLVVVYVLEYGIEPFCQPLQEKLG
;
A
#
# COMPACT_ATOMS: atom_id res chain seq x y z
N MET A 1 -2.39 -5.55 13.00
CA MET A 1 -3.58 -6.21 12.42
C MET A 1 -3.46 -5.97 10.93
N ASN A 2 -3.15 -6.99 10.14
CA ASN A 2 -2.83 -6.85 8.71
C ASN A 2 -3.96 -7.34 7.79
N THR A 3 -5.07 -7.75 8.38
CA THR A 3 -6.21 -8.35 7.68
C THR A 3 -7.36 -7.36 7.62
N LEU A 4 -7.88 -7.12 6.41
CA LEU A 4 -8.97 -6.20 6.14
C LEU A 4 -10.29 -6.99 6.03
N THR A 5 -11.38 -6.37 6.50
CA THR A 5 -12.71 -6.96 6.30
C THR A 5 -13.16 -6.80 4.85
N LEU A 6 -14.03 -7.70 4.38
CA LEU A 6 -14.64 -7.58 3.04
C LEU A 6 -15.34 -6.23 2.82
N ALA A 7 -15.98 -5.67 3.86
CA ALA A 7 -16.60 -4.35 3.78
C ALA A 7 -15.58 -3.23 3.52
N LYS A 8 -14.39 -3.35 4.12
CA LYS A 8 -13.28 -2.40 3.93
C LYS A 8 -12.68 -2.53 2.53
N ILE A 9 -12.50 -3.75 2.03
CA ILE A 9 -12.05 -4.00 0.65
C ILE A 9 -13.07 -3.43 -0.35
N ALA A 10 -14.38 -3.62 -0.11
CA ALA A 10 -15.43 -3.03 -0.94
C ALA A 10 -15.42 -1.49 -0.93
N GLN A 11 -15.13 -0.87 0.22
CA GLN A 11 -14.92 0.58 0.30
C GLN A 11 -13.76 1.01 -0.60
N TYR A 12 -12.60 0.34 -0.53
CA TYR A 12 -11.46 0.66 -1.39
C TYR A 12 -11.75 0.45 -2.88
N ARG A 13 -12.49 -0.60 -3.25
CA ARG A 13 -12.92 -0.81 -4.64
C ARG A 13 -13.78 0.34 -5.16
N SER A 14 -14.67 0.88 -4.32
CA SER A 14 -15.47 2.04 -4.67
C SER A 14 -14.61 3.30 -4.89
N MET A 15 -13.61 3.51 -4.03
CA MET A 15 -12.68 4.65 -4.16
C MET A 15 -11.73 4.53 -5.37
N LEU A 16 -11.50 3.31 -5.87
CA LEU A 16 -10.51 2.99 -6.90
C LEU A 16 -11.15 2.37 -8.16
N SER A 17 -12.45 2.58 -8.37
CA SER A 17 -13.24 1.94 -9.42
C SER A 17 -12.75 2.21 -10.85
N ASP A 18 -12.04 3.32 -11.08
CA ASP A 18 -11.48 3.67 -12.38
C ASP A 18 -10.07 3.11 -12.64
N SER A 19 -9.52 2.30 -11.73
CA SER A 19 -8.15 1.77 -11.83
C SER A 19 -8.17 0.25 -11.88
N GLU A 20 -8.00 -0.31 -13.08
CA GLU A 20 -7.96 -1.77 -13.29
C GLU A 20 -6.87 -2.44 -12.43
N GLU A 21 -5.68 -1.85 -12.37
CA GLU A 21 -4.57 -2.36 -11.55
C GLU A 21 -4.91 -2.36 -10.05
N ALA A 22 -5.64 -1.34 -9.57
CA ALA A 22 -6.09 -1.30 -8.19
C ALA A 22 -7.18 -2.33 -7.90
N LEU A 23 -8.12 -2.52 -8.84
CA LEU A 23 -9.15 -3.54 -8.71
C LEU A 23 -8.54 -4.94 -8.65
N LEU A 24 -7.57 -5.24 -9.50
CA LEU A 24 -6.83 -6.51 -9.48
C LEU A 24 -6.04 -6.72 -8.18
N ALA A 25 -5.43 -5.67 -7.63
CA ALA A 25 -4.77 -5.76 -6.34
C ALA A 25 -5.76 -6.06 -5.19
N LEU A 26 -6.93 -5.42 -5.22
CA LEU A 26 -8.00 -5.64 -4.24
C LEU A 26 -8.74 -6.96 -4.43
N GLU A 27 -8.76 -7.52 -5.63
CA GLU A 27 -9.20 -8.90 -5.91
C GLU A 27 -8.26 -9.91 -5.26
N MET A 28 -6.95 -9.79 -5.49
CA MET A 28 -5.96 -10.62 -4.80
C MET A 28 -6.07 -10.51 -3.28
N LEU A 29 -6.31 -9.30 -2.76
CA LEU A 29 -6.51 -9.10 -1.32
C LEU A 29 -7.73 -9.85 -0.78
N GLU A 30 -8.84 -9.89 -1.53
CA GLU A 30 -10.02 -10.67 -1.15
C GLU A 30 -9.75 -12.18 -1.23
N ASP A 31 -9.04 -12.64 -2.27
CA ASP A 31 -8.64 -14.04 -2.43
C ASP A 31 -7.70 -14.53 -1.30
N CYS A 32 -6.90 -13.62 -0.75
CA CYS A 32 -6.07 -13.84 0.43
C CYS A 32 -6.81 -13.59 1.76
N GLU A 33 -8.14 -13.70 1.77
CA GLU A 33 -8.99 -13.54 2.97
C GLU A 33 -8.82 -12.17 3.68
N GLY A 34 -8.42 -11.16 2.91
CA GLY A 34 -8.14 -9.81 3.39
C GLY A 34 -6.76 -9.61 3.98
N ASP A 35 -5.88 -10.63 3.99
CA ASP A 35 -4.52 -10.50 4.50
C ASP A 35 -3.63 -9.72 3.52
N LEU A 36 -3.20 -8.52 3.93
CA LEU A 36 -2.35 -7.65 3.13
C LEU A 36 -0.97 -8.26 2.87
N GLU A 37 -0.41 -9.02 3.82
CA GLU A 37 0.91 -9.64 3.68
C GLU A 37 0.87 -10.70 2.58
N ASP A 38 -0.09 -11.63 2.71
CA ASP A 38 -0.24 -12.74 1.77
C ASP A 38 -0.61 -12.24 0.37
N ALA A 39 -1.46 -11.22 0.28
CA ALA A 39 -1.78 -10.58 -0.99
C ALA A 39 -0.54 -9.95 -1.62
N ALA A 40 0.27 -9.21 -0.84
CA ALA A 40 1.47 -8.57 -1.35
C ALA A 40 2.53 -9.60 -1.79
N ILE A 41 2.74 -10.66 -1.01
CA ILE A 41 3.62 -11.78 -1.36
C ILE A 41 3.13 -12.46 -2.64
N SER A 42 1.82 -12.72 -2.77
CA SER A 42 1.23 -13.36 -3.94
C SER A 42 1.42 -12.52 -5.21
N ILE A 43 1.19 -11.21 -5.14
CA ILE A 43 1.44 -10.29 -6.26
C ILE A 43 2.94 -10.24 -6.59
N ALA A 44 3.81 -10.17 -5.59
CA ALA A 44 5.25 -10.14 -5.78
C ALA A 44 5.75 -11.39 -6.54
N LEU A 45 5.27 -12.57 -6.16
CA LEU A 45 5.58 -13.82 -6.84
C LEU A 45 5.08 -13.83 -8.29
N GLN A 46 3.88 -13.30 -8.56
CA GLN A 46 3.33 -13.23 -9.93
C GLN A 46 4.17 -12.35 -10.87
N VAL A 47 4.82 -11.32 -10.34
CA VAL A 47 5.69 -10.41 -11.11
C VAL A 47 7.17 -10.83 -11.09
N GLY A 48 7.48 -12.04 -10.61
CA GLY A 48 8.83 -12.59 -10.58
C GLY A 48 9.75 -12.01 -9.52
N GLN A 49 9.21 -11.35 -8.50
CA GLN A 49 9.98 -10.97 -7.31
C GLN A 49 10.10 -12.15 -6.34
N GLU A 50 11.15 -12.15 -5.54
CA GLU A 50 11.42 -13.16 -4.52
C GLU A 50 11.30 -12.51 -3.13
N PRO A 51 10.08 -12.35 -2.59
CA PRO A 51 9.91 -11.91 -1.21
C PRO A 51 10.51 -12.93 -0.25
N ASP A 52 11.18 -12.45 0.80
CA ASP A 52 11.38 -13.32 1.96
C ASP A 52 9.99 -13.62 2.54
N ARG A 53 9.66 -14.90 2.78
CA ARG A 53 8.34 -15.30 3.28
C ARG A 53 8.20 -14.99 4.79
N SER A 54 8.70 -13.84 5.23
CA SER A 54 8.52 -13.37 6.59
C SER A 54 7.18 -12.65 6.71
N ASP A 55 6.55 -12.69 7.89
CA ASP A 55 5.29 -11.97 8.17
C ASP A 55 5.46 -10.43 8.21
N LEU A 56 6.59 -9.91 7.74
CA LEU A 56 6.99 -8.50 7.79
C LEU A 56 7.54 -8.00 6.45
N TRP A 57 7.33 -8.75 5.37
CA TRP A 57 7.86 -8.38 4.07
C TRP A 57 7.19 -7.11 3.53
N LEU A 58 5.86 -6.98 3.62
CA LEU A 58 5.12 -5.77 3.21
C LEU A 58 5.48 -4.57 4.09
N ASP A 59 5.61 -4.77 5.40
CA ASP A 59 6.12 -3.74 6.33
C ASP A 59 7.49 -3.26 5.86
N GLY A 60 8.42 -4.19 5.60
CA GLY A 60 9.76 -3.88 5.10
C GLY A 60 9.74 -3.16 3.75
N LEU A 61 8.84 -3.56 2.85
CA LEU A 61 8.65 -2.94 1.54
C LEU A 61 8.13 -1.51 1.68
N ALA A 62 7.11 -1.29 2.51
CA ALA A 62 6.58 0.05 2.79
C ALA A 62 7.68 0.94 3.41
N LYS A 63 8.41 0.42 4.40
CA LYS A 63 9.51 1.14 5.07
C LYS A 63 10.63 1.55 4.10
N ARG A 64 10.93 0.72 3.10
CA ARG A 64 11.91 1.03 2.05
C ARG A 64 11.54 2.29 1.27
N TRP A 65 10.24 2.51 1.07
CA TRP A 65 9.71 3.67 0.35
C TRP A 65 9.16 4.75 1.26
N ARG A 66 9.48 4.71 2.56
CA ARG A 66 8.97 5.68 3.56
C ARG A 66 9.25 7.13 3.17
N THR A 67 10.42 7.43 2.60
CA THR A 67 10.75 8.79 2.17
C THR A 67 9.82 9.32 1.08
N VAL A 68 9.33 8.44 0.18
CA VAL A 68 8.38 8.81 -0.86
C VAL A 68 6.96 8.92 -0.31
N ILE A 69 6.55 7.97 0.54
CA ILE A 69 5.22 7.96 1.16
C ILE A 69 5.03 9.18 2.07
N CYS A 70 6.08 9.56 2.79
CA CYS A 70 6.09 10.69 3.70
C CYS A 70 6.56 11.99 3.04
N ASP A 71 6.75 12.01 1.71
CA ASP A 71 6.89 13.26 0.97
C ASP A 71 5.61 14.09 1.08
N HIS A 72 5.74 15.42 1.06
CA HIS A 72 4.62 16.34 1.22
C HIS A 72 3.45 16.02 0.27
N SER A 73 3.72 15.64 -0.98
CA SER A 73 2.68 15.42 -1.99
C SER A 73 1.87 14.16 -1.73
N VAL A 74 2.54 13.05 -1.42
CA VAL A 74 1.88 11.76 -1.15
C VAL A 74 1.17 11.81 0.20
N TYR A 75 1.84 12.32 1.23
CA TYR A 75 1.28 12.49 2.57
C TYR A 75 0.01 13.33 2.55
N ALA A 76 0.02 14.49 1.88
CA ALA A 76 -1.15 15.37 1.81
C ALA A 76 -2.33 14.70 1.09
N ALA A 77 -2.08 13.92 0.04
CA ALA A 77 -3.14 13.17 -0.65
C ALA A 77 -3.74 12.08 0.26
N LEU A 78 -2.92 11.40 1.06
CA LEU A 78 -3.38 10.39 2.01
C LEU A 78 -4.22 11.01 3.14
N GLU A 79 -3.78 12.12 3.74
CA GLU A 79 -4.52 12.85 4.78
C GLU A 79 -5.89 13.36 4.28
N GLN A 80 -5.96 13.77 3.01
CA GLN A 80 -7.20 14.22 2.37
C GLN A 80 -8.09 13.07 1.87
N SER A 81 -7.72 11.80 2.15
CA SER A 81 -8.41 10.60 1.65
C SER A 81 -8.49 10.54 0.11
N GLU A 82 -7.60 11.23 -0.61
CA GLU A 82 -7.47 11.21 -2.06
C GLU A 82 -6.66 9.97 -2.53
N LEU A 83 -7.15 8.77 -2.18
CA LEU A 83 -6.41 7.51 -2.36
C LEU A 83 -5.91 7.29 -3.80
N LYS A 84 -6.74 7.58 -4.80
CA LYS A 84 -6.37 7.46 -6.23
C LYS A 84 -5.16 8.33 -6.56
N LYS A 85 -5.13 9.57 -6.06
CA LYS A 85 -4.03 10.51 -6.28
C LYS A 85 -2.79 10.09 -5.51
N ALA A 86 -2.93 9.63 -4.27
CA ALA A 86 -1.81 9.12 -3.49
C ALA A 86 -1.12 7.94 -4.18
N ILE A 87 -1.89 6.97 -4.70
CA ILE A 87 -1.34 5.83 -5.45
C ILE A 87 -0.65 6.29 -6.74
N ALA A 88 -1.24 7.24 -7.47
CA ALA A 88 -0.62 7.80 -8.68
C ALA A 88 0.73 8.46 -8.38
N LEU A 89 0.77 9.39 -7.41
CA LEU A 89 2.00 10.08 -6.99
C LEU A 89 3.06 9.11 -6.46
N PHE A 90 2.63 8.08 -5.73
CA PHE A 90 3.53 7.05 -5.22
C PHE A 90 4.12 6.18 -6.34
N THR A 91 3.29 5.79 -7.31
CA THR A 91 3.72 4.99 -8.46
C THR A 91 4.66 5.78 -9.38
N GLU A 92 4.42 7.07 -9.59
CA GLU A 92 5.29 7.95 -10.39
C GLU A 92 6.71 8.09 -9.79
N GLN A 93 6.83 7.91 -8.48
CA GLN A 93 8.08 8.10 -7.74
C GLN A 93 8.77 6.78 -7.36
N THR A 94 8.21 5.63 -7.74
CA THR A 94 8.77 4.31 -7.40
C THR A 94 8.79 3.38 -8.61
N PRO A 95 9.76 2.46 -8.69
CA PRO A 95 9.76 1.40 -9.68
C PRO A 95 8.85 0.23 -9.28
N LEU A 96 7.95 0.41 -8.31
CA LEU A 96 7.07 -0.66 -7.86
C LEU A 96 6.04 -0.99 -8.95
N PRO A 97 5.76 -2.28 -9.17
CA PRO A 97 4.58 -2.69 -9.93
C PRO A 97 3.32 -2.04 -9.34
N SER A 98 2.43 -1.51 -10.19
CA SER A 98 1.26 -0.74 -9.76
C SER A 98 0.40 -1.46 -8.73
N LYS A 99 0.20 -2.77 -8.88
CA LYS A 99 -0.56 -3.58 -7.92
C LYS A 99 0.08 -3.63 -6.52
N LEU A 100 1.42 -3.73 -6.45
CA LEU A 100 2.14 -3.66 -5.18
C LEU A 100 2.09 -2.25 -4.58
N ALA A 101 2.16 -1.22 -5.43
CA ALA A 101 2.03 0.16 -4.97
C ALA A 101 0.67 0.41 -4.29
N VAL A 102 -0.41 -0.17 -4.81
CA VAL A 102 -1.75 -0.13 -4.19
C VAL A 102 -1.73 -0.76 -2.80
N LEU A 103 -1.18 -1.97 -2.66
CA LEU A 103 -1.15 -2.66 -1.35
C LEU A 103 -0.27 -1.95 -0.32
N VAL A 104 0.87 -1.36 -0.75
CA VAL A 104 1.71 -0.54 0.14
C VAL A 104 0.96 0.67 0.65
N VAL A 105 0.22 1.38 -0.22
CA VAL A 105 -0.55 2.55 0.19
C VAL A 105 -1.70 2.17 1.13
N VAL A 106 -2.43 1.09 0.83
CA VAL A 106 -3.50 0.57 1.70
C VAL A 106 -2.93 0.17 3.06
N TYR A 107 -1.78 -0.52 3.09
CA TYR A 107 -1.10 -0.89 4.33
C TYR A 107 -0.77 0.33 5.19
N VAL A 108 -0.22 1.39 4.61
CA VAL A 108 0.11 2.62 5.36
C VAL A 108 -1.14 3.31 5.90
N LEU A 109 -2.24 3.33 5.13
CA LEU A 109 -3.51 3.89 5.60
C LEU A 109 -4.06 3.12 6.80
N GLU A 110 -4.00 1.79 6.76
CA GLU A 110 -4.51 0.94 7.84
C GLU A 110 -3.59 0.91 9.05
N TYR A 111 -2.28 1.09 8.85
CA TYR A 111 -1.32 1.30 9.92
C TYR A 111 -1.46 2.68 10.59
N GLY A 112 -1.85 3.70 9.80
CA GLY A 112 -1.90 5.11 10.18
C GLY A 112 -0.71 5.88 9.58
N ILE A 113 -1.01 6.98 8.87
CA ILE A 113 -0.02 7.75 8.11
C ILE A 113 0.98 8.44 9.06
N GLU A 114 0.49 9.12 10.09
CA GLU A 114 1.31 9.80 11.09
C GLU A 114 2.29 8.85 11.81
N PRO A 115 1.85 7.75 12.47
CA PRO A 115 2.79 6.83 13.13
C PRO A 115 3.75 6.15 12.15
N PHE A 116 3.36 5.98 10.88
CA PHE A 116 4.25 5.44 9.86
C PHE A 116 5.39 6.41 9.51
N CYS A 117 5.09 7.72 9.43
CA CYS A 117 6.02 8.77 9.03
C CYS A 117 6.84 9.37 10.17
N GLN A 118 6.35 9.30 11.42
CA GLN A 118 7.01 9.85 12.60
C GLN A 118 8.50 9.45 12.72
N PRO A 119 8.91 8.17 12.55
CA PRO A 119 10.32 7.77 12.70
C PRO A 119 11.28 8.42 11.68
N LEU A 120 10.76 8.91 10.55
CA LEU A 120 11.56 9.67 9.58
C LEU A 120 11.65 11.14 10.00
N GLN A 121 10.54 11.72 10.45
CA GLN A 121 10.49 13.11 10.90
C GLN A 121 11.41 13.36 12.10
N GLU A 122 11.44 12.44 13.07
CA GLU A 122 12.34 12.48 14.23
C GLU A 122 13.82 12.43 13.88
N LYS A 123 14.18 11.89 12.70
CA LYS A 123 15.57 11.83 12.22
C LYS A 123 15.98 13.07 11.40
N LEU A 124 15.00 13.86 10.98
CA LEU A 124 15.21 15.06 10.15
C LEU A 124 15.12 16.36 10.98
N GLY A 125 14.58 16.30 12.20
CA GLY A 125 14.61 17.38 13.20
C GLY A 125 15.85 17.34 14.07
#